data_AF-A0A933ZIR4-F1
#
_entry.id   AF-A0A933ZIR4-F1
#
_cell.length_a   1.000
_cell.length_b   1.000
_cell.length_c   1.000
_cell.angle_alpha   90.00
_cell.angle_beta   90.00
_cell.angle_gamma   90.00
#
_symmetry.space_group_name_H-M   'P 1'
#
loop_
_entity.id
_entity.type
_entity.pdbx_description
1 polymer ?
#
loop_
_entity_poly.entity_id
_entity_poly.type
_entity_poly.pdbx_seq_one_letter_code
_entity_poly.pdbx_strand_id
1 'polypeptide(L)'
;MKRQAAALGWLLVVLMGCSSQHRGSDSKSPDRGSTHRTARKPKGPPKPVERPAGLLSLADAERYMLALINHDREAEGEAALEWDPIAAKAGREHAEDMAKHGYTGHIGTDGSNPELRYTEAGGMDMAQENAGCFADAKARELDPNPKFDPRAIEKVEAAFMAEKPPADGHRKNILKPWHTHVGVGLTQAKDLSIVCMAQEFVDRYGTYDAIPKQAKIGQKVKVSGKVESPAKIVGVGIARTELPTARQPSELLRTGSYPIPAPFQTYFPKGFVTPIPVEVKGGEFTIEFPLSDNKASPGAGRAGLYEVSVWAEVPGNKDFVMVSLRTVRVK
;
A
#
# COMPACT_ATOMS: atom_id res chain seq x y z
N MET A 1 11.72 32.57 47.40
CA MET A 1 10.64 31.56 47.46
C MET A 1 10.35 31.08 46.05
N LYS A 2 10.45 29.76 45.83
CA LYS A 2 10.20 29.07 44.56
C LYS A 2 8.70 29.04 44.25
N ARG A 3 8.31 29.21 42.98
CA ARG A 3 7.13 28.54 42.40
C ARG A 3 7.47 28.11 40.97
N GLN A 4 7.53 26.79 40.80
CA GLN A 4 7.65 26.09 39.53
C GLN A 4 6.31 26.18 38.79
N ALA A 5 6.36 26.44 37.48
CA ALA A 5 5.27 26.15 36.57
C ALA A 5 5.57 24.79 35.90
N ALA A 6 4.65 23.85 36.05
CA ALA A 6 4.69 22.54 35.43
C ALA A 6 4.56 22.67 33.91
N ALA A 7 5.49 22.07 33.17
CA ALA A 7 5.40 21.94 31.73
C ALA A 7 4.56 20.70 31.38
N LEU A 8 3.37 20.91 30.80
CA LEU A 8 2.68 19.87 30.04
C LEU A 8 3.43 19.69 28.71
N GLY A 9 4.14 18.59 28.55
CA GLY A 9 4.77 18.21 27.29
C GLY A 9 3.72 17.79 26.26
N TRP A 10 3.60 18.54 25.16
CA TRP A 10 2.87 18.13 23.97
C TRP A 10 3.78 17.22 23.13
N LEU A 11 3.42 15.93 22.99
CA LEU A 11 4.04 15.05 21.99
C LEU A 11 3.43 15.38 20.62
N LEU A 12 4.25 15.84 19.68
CA LEU A 12 3.88 16.11 18.30
C LEU A 12 3.72 14.79 17.54
N VAL A 13 2.58 14.58 16.90
CA VAL A 13 2.43 13.55 15.85
C VAL A 13 3.07 14.15 14.60
N VAL A 14 4.10 13.49 14.06
CA VAL A 14 4.79 13.94 12.85
C VAL A 14 4.14 13.27 11.65
N LEU A 15 3.56 14.07 10.77
CA LEU A 15 3.02 13.63 9.49
C LEU A 15 4.11 13.85 8.43
N MET A 16 4.55 12.79 7.77
CA MET A 16 5.49 12.89 6.65
C MET A 16 4.72 12.87 5.32
N GLY A 17 4.65 14.02 4.64
CA GLY A 17 4.00 14.14 3.35
C GLY A 17 4.85 13.60 2.19
N CYS A 18 4.21 12.86 1.28
CA CYS A 18 4.80 12.36 0.04
C CYS A 18 4.71 13.36 -1.12
N SER A 19 5.70 13.33 -2.01
CA SER A 19 5.63 13.90 -3.37
C SER A 19 6.25 12.90 -4.35
N SER A 20 5.43 12.22 -5.16
CA SER A 20 5.90 11.40 -6.29
C SER A 20 5.75 12.18 -7.60
N GLN A 21 6.86 12.57 -8.22
CA GLN A 21 6.87 13.06 -9.60
C GLN A 21 7.21 11.89 -10.54
N HIS A 22 6.22 11.36 -11.25
CA HIS A 22 6.45 10.60 -12.48
C HIS A 22 6.40 11.57 -13.67
N ARG A 23 7.52 11.66 -14.42
CA ARG A 23 7.53 12.31 -15.74
C ARG A 23 7.10 11.28 -16.78
N GLY A 24 5.87 11.41 -17.30
CA GLY A 24 5.42 10.74 -18.51
C GLY A 24 5.61 11.66 -19.72
N SER A 25 6.14 11.10 -20.80
CA SER A 25 6.34 11.76 -22.10
C SER A 25 5.03 11.82 -22.90
N ASP A 26 4.75 12.98 -23.49
CA ASP A 26 3.58 13.27 -24.33
C ASP A 26 3.46 12.38 -25.58
N SER A 27 2.28 11.78 -25.78
CA SER A 27 1.80 11.47 -27.13
C SER A 27 0.28 11.69 -27.21
N LYS A 28 -0.15 12.52 -28.16
CA LYS A 28 -1.55 12.85 -28.43
C LYS A 28 -2.19 11.76 -29.30
N SER A 29 -3.37 11.27 -28.92
CA SER A 29 -4.29 10.58 -29.84
C SER A 29 -5.76 10.77 -29.42
N PRO A 30 -6.71 10.66 -30.39
CA PRO A 30 -7.93 11.44 -30.38
C PRO A 30 -9.11 10.78 -29.65
N ASP A 31 -9.95 11.66 -29.14
CA ASP A 31 -11.18 11.45 -28.40
C ASP A 31 -12.17 10.51 -29.10
N ARG A 32 -12.57 9.43 -28.41
CA ARG A 32 -13.71 8.59 -28.77
C ARG A 32 -14.57 8.32 -27.53
N GLY A 33 -15.68 9.07 -27.45
CA GLY A 33 -16.96 8.70 -26.85
C GLY A 33 -16.95 7.72 -25.69
N SER A 34 -16.79 8.26 -24.48
CA SER A 34 -17.01 7.58 -23.20
C SER A 34 -18.47 7.16 -23.03
N THR A 35 -18.77 5.86 -23.06
CA THR A 35 -19.99 5.33 -22.44
C THR A 35 -19.76 5.21 -20.94
N HIS A 36 -20.14 6.27 -20.23
CA HIS A 36 -20.03 6.43 -18.79
C HIS A 36 -20.62 5.26 -18.00
N ARG A 37 -19.83 4.68 -17.09
CA ARG A 37 -20.36 4.20 -15.80
C ARG A 37 -20.35 5.42 -14.88
N THR A 38 -21.48 6.10 -14.78
CA THR A 38 -21.60 7.37 -14.05
C THR A 38 -21.25 7.14 -12.58
N ALA A 39 -20.15 7.75 -12.11
CA ALA A 39 -20.02 8.12 -10.71
C ALA A 39 -21.30 8.88 -10.35
N ARG A 40 -22.13 8.29 -9.49
CA ARG A 40 -23.39 8.90 -9.08
C ARG A 40 -23.00 10.05 -8.17
N LYS A 41 -23.26 11.30 -8.59
CA LYS A 41 -23.07 12.48 -7.72
C LYS A 41 -23.69 12.18 -6.33
N PRO A 42 -22.94 12.35 -5.22
CA PRO A 42 -23.45 12.03 -3.90
C PRO A 42 -24.70 12.86 -3.61
N LYS A 43 -25.72 12.21 -3.04
CA LYS A 43 -26.97 12.84 -2.60
C LYS A 43 -26.70 13.54 -1.26
N GLY A 44 -26.10 14.72 -1.30
CA GLY A 44 -25.75 15.49 -0.09
C GLY A 44 -24.55 14.92 0.67
N PRO A 45 -24.12 15.59 1.75
CA PRO A 45 -23.00 15.11 2.57
C PRO A 45 -23.34 13.75 3.20
N PRO A 46 -22.36 12.84 3.35
CA PRO A 46 -22.57 11.57 4.01
C PRO A 46 -23.05 11.78 5.46
N LYS A 47 -23.72 10.76 6.00
CA LYS A 47 -24.11 10.79 7.42
C LYS A 47 -22.84 10.72 8.27
N PRO A 48 -22.71 11.55 9.34
CA PRO A 48 -21.57 11.47 10.24
C PRO A 48 -21.42 10.07 10.83
N VAL A 49 -20.18 9.60 10.95
CA VAL A 49 -19.87 8.38 11.69
C VAL A 49 -20.06 8.65 13.19
N GLU A 50 -20.93 7.88 13.85
CA GLU A 50 -21.16 8.03 15.29
C GLU A 50 -19.95 7.55 16.08
N ARG A 51 -19.41 8.42 16.96
CA ARG A 51 -18.29 8.07 17.82
C ARG A 51 -18.73 7.05 18.90
N PRO A 52 -18.04 5.92 19.04
CA PRO A 52 -18.26 4.99 20.15
C PRO A 52 -18.03 5.64 21.52
N ALA A 53 -18.84 5.26 22.52
CA ALA A 53 -18.84 5.92 23.83
C ALA A 53 -17.66 5.54 24.76
N GLY A 54 -16.85 4.54 24.41
CA GLY A 54 -15.78 4.01 25.26
C GLY A 54 -14.56 3.56 24.48
N LEU A 55 -13.56 3.05 25.21
CA LEU A 55 -12.36 2.50 24.60
C LEU A 55 -12.69 1.25 23.76
N LEU A 56 -12.03 1.13 22.63
CA LEU A 56 -12.27 0.09 21.64
C LEU A 56 -11.32 -1.08 21.83
N SER A 57 -11.81 -2.29 21.57
CA SER A 57 -10.94 -3.42 21.25
C SER A 57 -10.23 -3.17 19.91
N LEU A 58 -9.18 -3.93 19.60
CA LEU A 58 -8.52 -3.85 18.28
C LEU A 58 -9.53 -4.04 17.13
N ALA A 59 -10.38 -5.07 17.21
CA ALA A 59 -11.36 -5.35 16.18
C ALA A 59 -12.42 -4.22 16.03
N ASP A 60 -12.82 -3.59 17.13
CA ASP A 60 -13.73 -2.43 17.07
C ASP A 60 -13.04 -1.19 16.51
N ALA A 61 -11.75 -0.99 16.84
CA ALA A 61 -10.94 0.11 16.30
C ALA A 61 -10.71 -0.03 14.80
N GLU A 62 -10.39 -1.24 14.32
CA GLU A 62 -10.26 -1.58 12.89
C GLU A 62 -11.57 -1.28 12.13
N ARG A 63 -12.71 -1.73 12.66
CA ARG A 63 -14.04 -1.41 12.08
C ARG A 63 -14.34 0.08 12.09
N TYR A 64 -14.00 0.77 13.16
CA TYR A 64 -14.24 2.20 13.28
C TYR A 64 -13.40 3.00 12.28
N MET A 65 -12.12 2.64 12.11
CA MET A 65 -11.26 3.27 11.12
C MET A 65 -11.77 3.06 9.69
N LEU A 66 -12.20 1.83 9.35
CA LEU A 66 -12.83 1.57 8.04
C LEU A 66 -14.05 2.46 7.79
N ALA A 67 -14.89 2.67 8.82
CA ALA A 67 -16.06 3.55 8.71
C ALA A 67 -15.67 5.01 8.45
N LEU A 68 -14.60 5.51 9.10
CA LEU A 68 -14.08 6.86 8.88
C LEU A 68 -13.52 7.02 7.46
N ILE A 69 -12.67 6.08 7.00
CA ILE A 69 -12.13 6.07 5.63
C ILE A 69 -13.27 6.10 4.61
N ASN A 70 -14.30 5.26 4.79
CA ASN A 70 -15.42 5.19 3.85
C ASN A 70 -16.34 6.41 3.90
N HIS A 71 -16.48 7.06 5.05
CA HIS A 71 -17.16 8.35 5.15
C HIS A 71 -16.43 9.42 4.35
N ASP A 72 -15.11 9.50 4.48
CA ASP A 72 -14.30 10.51 3.79
C ASP A 72 -14.26 10.25 2.28
N ARG A 73 -14.23 8.98 1.86
CA ARG A 73 -14.41 8.59 0.46
C ARG A 73 -15.79 8.94 -0.08
N GLU A 74 -16.87 8.67 0.65
CA GLU A 74 -18.23 9.04 0.24
C GLU A 74 -18.40 10.56 0.11
N ALA A 75 -17.81 11.34 1.02
CA ALA A 75 -17.83 12.80 0.97
C ALA A 75 -17.21 13.37 -0.32
N GLU A 76 -16.20 12.68 -0.86
CA GLU A 76 -15.50 13.04 -2.09
C GLU A 76 -16.08 12.32 -3.33
N GLY A 77 -17.13 11.52 -3.15
CA GLY A 77 -17.82 10.81 -4.24
C GLY A 77 -17.13 9.52 -4.70
N GLU A 78 -16.20 9.01 -3.91
CA GLU A 78 -15.49 7.75 -4.16
C GLU A 78 -16.25 6.54 -3.59
N ALA A 79 -16.02 5.37 -4.19
CA ALA A 79 -16.65 4.14 -3.74
C ALA A 79 -16.11 3.69 -2.38
N ALA A 80 -16.98 3.17 -1.51
CA ALA A 80 -16.57 2.56 -0.24
C ALA A 80 -15.66 1.34 -0.49
N LEU A 81 -14.66 1.19 0.37
CA LEU A 81 -13.72 0.07 0.40
C LEU A 81 -14.27 -1.07 1.24
N GLU A 82 -13.98 -2.29 0.80
CA GLU A 82 -14.20 -3.51 1.56
C GLU A 82 -13.00 -3.83 2.48
N TRP A 83 -13.22 -4.66 3.50
CA TRP A 83 -12.14 -5.01 4.43
C TRP A 83 -11.23 -6.11 3.86
N ASP A 84 -9.92 -5.95 4.03
CA ASP A 84 -8.92 -6.96 3.70
C ASP A 84 -8.18 -7.47 4.95
N PRO A 85 -8.38 -8.74 5.36
CA PRO A 85 -7.73 -9.27 6.55
C PRO A 85 -6.23 -9.56 6.37
N ILE A 86 -5.77 -9.77 5.14
CA ILE A 86 -4.35 -10.02 4.83
C ILE A 86 -3.58 -8.69 4.92
N ALA A 87 -4.15 -7.64 4.36
CA ALA A 87 -3.61 -6.28 4.44
C ALA A 87 -3.61 -5.79 5.89
N ALA A 88 -4.67 -6.07 6.67
CA ALA A 88 -4.72 -5.72 8.09
C ALA A 88 -3.63 -6.43 8.90
N LYS A 89 -3.33 -7.70 8.58
CA LYS A 89 -2.22 -8.44 9.19
C LYS A 89 -0.87 -7.79 8.85
N ALA A 90 -0.60 -7.50 7.58
CA ALA A 90 0.64 -6.85 7.16
C ALA A 90 0.82 -5.46 7.80
N GLY A 91 -0.24 -4.65 7.79
CA GLY A 91 -0.23 -3.33 8.42
C GLY A 91 -0.03 -3.39 9.93
N ARG A 92 -0.53 -4.44 10.61
CA ARG A 92 -0.35 -4.61 12.06
C ARG A 92 1.10 -4.93 12.40
N GLU A 93 1.72 -5.84 11.65
CA GLU A 93 3.15 -6.16 11.81
C GLU A 93 4.01 -4.89 11.68
N HIS A 94 3.68 -4.02 10.73
CA HIS A 94 4.38 -2.75 10.54
C HIS A 94 4.09 -1.71 11.63
N ALA A 95 2.82 -1.58 12.04
CA ALA A 95 2.43 -0.68 13.13
C ALA A 95 3.13 -1.07 14.45
N GLU A 96 3.25 -2.36 14.74
CA GLU A 96 4.00 -2.92 15.87
C GLU A 96 5.49 -2.61 15.78
N ASP A 97 6.10 -2.75 14.60
CA ASP A 97 7.51 -2.40 14.39
C ASP A 97 7.77 -0.89 14.62
N MET A 98 6.92 -0.04 14.05
CA MET A 98 6.96 1.41 14.25
C MET A 98 6.83 1.80 15.73
N ALA A 99 5.84 1.25 16.43
CA ALA A 99 5.59 1.55 17.83
C ALA A 99 6.70 1.03 18.75
N LYS A 100 7.21 -0.17 18.49
CA LYS A 100 8.28 -0.81 19.26
C LYS A 100 9.59 -0.05 19.14
N HIS A 101 9.87 0.55 17.98
CA HIS A 101 11.16 1.18 17.69
C HIS A 101 11.12 2.72 17.63
N GLY A 102 9.95 3.34 17.80
CA GLY A 102 9.87 4.79 17.94
C GLY A 102 9.89 5.58 16.65
N TYR A 103 9.48 5.01 15.52
CA TYR A 103 9.57 5.69 14.22
C TYR A 103 8.25 5.65 13.46
N THR A 104 8.13 6.54 12.47
CA THR A 104 7.10 6.50 11.44
C THR A 104 7.79 6.51 10.09
N GLY A 105 7.39 5.61 9.20
CA GLY A 105 7.95 5.47 7.85
C GLY A 105 7.47 4.19 7.19
N HIS A 106 7.68 4.03 5.89
CA HIS A 106 7.15 2.88 5.13
C HIS A 106 8.04 1.64 5.17
N ILE A 107 9.33 1.84 5.46
CA ILE A 107 10.31 0.75 5.51
C ILE A 107 10.42 0.22 6.94
N GLY A 108 10.29 -1.09 7.10
CA GLY A 108 10.45 -1.80 8.37
C GLY A 108 11.89 -1.77 8.88
N THR A 109 12.11 -2.02 10.16
CA THR A 109 13.46 -2.19 10.74
C THR A 109 14.21 -3.40 10.18
N ASP A 110 13.50 -4.35 9.57
CA ASP A 110 14.07 -5.46 8.81
C ASP A 110 14.37 -5.11 7.34
N GLY A 111 14.05 -3.88 6.91
CA GLY A 111 14.20 -3.37 5.56
C GLY A 111 13.03 -3.68 4.63
N SER A 112 11.95 -4.31 5.11
CA SER A 112 10.78 -4.61 4.29
C SER A 112 10.04 -3.35 3.84
N ASN A 113 9.53 -3.36 2.60
CA ASN A 113 8.56 -2.39 2.09
C ASN A 113 7.13 -2.95 2.22
N PRO A 114 6.07 -2.13 2.03
CA PRO A 114 4.69 -2.59 2.13
C PRO A 114 4.39 -3.79 1.22
N GLU A 115 4.92 -3.79 -0.01
CA GLU A 115 4.71 -4.84 -1.00
C GLU A 115 5.24 -6.21 -0.54
N LEU A 116 6.43 -6.22 0.07
CA LEU A 116 7.03 -7.41 0.64
C LEU A 116 6.23 -7.91 1.85
N ARG A 117 5.84 -7.02 2.77
CA ARG A 117 5.04 -7.40 3.95
C ARG A 117 3.70 -7.99 3.53
N TYR A 118 3.02 -7.35 2.58
CA TYR A 118 1.76 -7.83 2.03
C TYR A 118 1.93 -9.21 1.36
N THR A 119 2.96 -9.39 0.52
CA THR A 119 3.26 -10.69 -0.09
C THR A 119 3.56 -11.76 0.96
N GLU A 120 4.36 -11.45 1.99
CA GLU A 120 4.74 -12.40 3.04
C GLU A 120 3.56 -12.80 3.93
N ALA A 121 2.60 -11.89 4.13
CA ALA A 121 1.31 -12.14 4.77
C ALA A 121 0.35 -13.00 3.91
N GLY A 122 0.64 -13.22 2.63
CA GLY A 122 -0.15 -14.03 1.70
C GLY A 122 -0.93 -13.21 0.66
N GLY A 123 -0.70 -11.90 0.61
CA GLY A 123 -1.32 -10.99 -0.34
C GLY A 123 -0.81 -11.19 -1.76
N MET A 124 -1.67 -10.95 -2.73
CA MET A 124 -1.35 -11.13 -4.15
C MET A 124 -1.81 -9.98 -5.04
N ASP A 125 -2.66 -9.10 -4.51
CA ASP A 125 -3.11 -7.86 -5.14
C ASP A 125 -2.02 -6.77 -5.05
N MET A 126 -2.26 -5.61 -5.67
CA MET A 126 -1.42 -4.44 -5.45
C MET A 126 -1.84 -3.76 -4.14
N ALA A 127 -0.87 -3.40 -3.27
CA ALA A 127 -1.10 -2.77 -1.97
C ALA A 127 -0.33 -1.46 -1.82
N GLN A 128 -0.92 -0.46 -1.14
CA GLN A 128 -0.31 0.85 -0.90
C GLN A 128 -0.58 1.33 0.51
N GLU A 129 0.43 1.91 1.15
CA GLU A 129 0.38 2.19 2.59
C GLU A 129 0.21 3.69 2.90
N ASN A 130 -0.63 3.99 3.89
CA ASN A 130 -0.50 5.17 4.74
C ASN A 130 0.01 4.74 6.13
N ALA A 131 0.95 5.47 6.71
CA ALA A 131 1.52 5.13 8.01
C ALA A 131 1.50 6.34 8.96
N GLY A 132 1.16 6.11 10.22
CA GLY A 132 1.12 7.15 11.24
C GLY A 132 1.52 6.60 12.61
N CYS A 133 2.55 7.18 13.22
CA CYS A 133 3.02 6.84 14.56
C CYS A 133 3.77 8.05 15.17
N PHE A 134 4.50 7.84 16.27
CA PHE A 134 5.45 8.81 16.81
C PHE A 134 6.82 8.70 16.13
N ALA A 135 7.64 9.73 16.30
CA ALA A 135 8.91 9.87 15.59
C ALA A 135 10.03 10.38 16.52
N ASP A 136 10.57 9.51 17.36
CA ASP A 136 11.64 9.85 18.31
C ASP A 136 12.76 8.80 18.46
N ALA A 137 12.68 7.71 17.69
CA ALA A 137 13.61 6.58 17.67
C ALA A 137 13.86 5.95 19.05
N LYS A 138 12.88 6.03 19.96
CA LYS A 138 12.96 5.39 21.27
C LYS A 138 12.24 4.05 21.27
N ALA A 139 12.97 3.01 21.68
CA ALA A 139 12.39 1.69 21.85
C ALA A 139 11.38 1.67 23.01
N ARG A 140 10.30 0.90 22.84
CA ARG A 140 9.19 0.79 23.80
C ARG A 140 8.64 -0.63 23.86
N GLU A 141 8.01 -0.94 24.99
CA GLU A 141 7.18 -2.13 25.09
C GLU A 141 5.78 -1.87 24.53
N LEU A 142 5.31 -2.80 23.70
CA LEU A 142 3.93 -2.78 23.19
C LEU A 142 2.95 -3.17 24.29
N ASP A 143 1.77 -2.57 24.27
CA ASP A 143 0.64 -3.06 25.04
C ASP A 143 0.17 -4.39 24.41
N PRO A 144 0.14 -5.51 25.15
CA PRO A 144 -0.34 -6.79 24.62
C PRO A 144 -1.86 -6.83 24.39
N ASN A 145 -2.63 -5.87 24.93
CA ASN A 145 -4.08 -5.77 24.75
C ASN A 145 -4.51 -4.29 24.71
N PRO A 146 -4.10 -3.54 23.67
CA PRO A 146 -4.33 -2.11 23.58
C PRO A 146 -5.83 -1.81 23.56
N LYS A 147 -6.21 -0.74 24.25
CA LYS A 147 -7.57 -0.19 24.28
C LYS A 147 -7.56 1.20 23.69
N PHE A 148 -8.16 1.33 22.52
CA PHE A 148 -8.02 2.52 21.69
C PHE A 148 -9.09 3.55 22.03
N ASP A 149 -8.70 4.79 22.30
CA ASP A 149 -9.64 5.91 22.36
C ASP A 149 -10.10 6.26 20.92
N PRO A 150 -11.41 6.22 20.61
CA PRO A 150 -11.93 6.63 19.31
C PRO A 150 -11.43 8.00 18.86
N ARG A 151 -11.22 8.94 19.79
CA ARG A 151 -10.72 10.29 19.49
C ARG A 151 -9.30 10.28 18.95
N ALA A 152 -8.47 9.33 19.38
CA ALA A 152 -7.11 9.19 18.88
C ALA A 152 -7.10 8.65 17.44
N ILE A 153 -8.00 7.71 17.12
CA ILE A 153 -8.19 7.18 15.77
C ILE A 153 -8.66 8.29 14.82
N GLU A 154 -9.72 9.02 15.21
CA GLU A 154 -10.24 10.18 14.47
C GLU A 154 -9.18 11.24 14.21
N LYS A 155 -8.32 11.51 15.20
CA LYS A 155 -7.25 12.50 15.06
C LYS A 155 -6.24 12.11 13.98
N VAL A 156 -5.91 10.82 13.85
CA VAL A 156 -4.97 10.36 12.81
C VAL A 156 -5.63 10.44 11.43
N GLU A 157 -6.87 9.96 11.29
CA GLU A 157 -7.58 10.03 10.00
C GLU A 157 -7.81 11.48 9.54
N ALA A 158 -8.30 12.33 10.45
CA ALA A 158 -8.49 13.75 10.16
C ALA A 158 -7.17 14.45 9.80
N ALA A 159 -6.04 14.02 10.38
CA ALA A 159 -4.73 14.54 10.05
C ALA A 159 -4.29 14.14 8.63
N PHE A 160 -4.49 12.88 8.22
CA PHE A 160 -4.26 12.43 6.85
C PHE A 160 -5.12 13.20 5.84
N MET A 161 -6.40 13.38 6.15
CA MET A 161 -7.33 14.07 5.25
C MET A 161 -7.16 15.60 5.22
N ALA A 162 -6.56 16.20 6.25
CA ALA A 162 -6.28 17.63 6.31
C ALA A 162 -5.00 18.03 5.56
N GLU A 163 -4.20 17.07 5.08
CA GLU A 163 -3.01 17.36 4.30
C GLU A 163 -3.31 18.17 3.03
N LYS A 164 -2.35 19.00 2.61
CA LYS A 164 -2.51 19.91 1.48
C LYS A 164 -1.41 19.71 0.43
N PRO A 165 -1.72 19.87 -0.87
CA PRO A 165 -0.73 19.79 -1.92
C PRO A 165 0.47 20.73 -1.67
N PRO A 166 1.70 20.31 -2.02
CA PRO A 166 2.05 19.03 -2.65
C PRO A 166 2.28 17.87 -1.66
N ALA A 167 2.13 18.12 -0.35
CA ALA A 167 2.42 17.19 0.73
C ALA A 167 1.14 16.50 1.25
N ASP A 168 0.31 16.00 0.33
CA ASP A 168 -1.01 15.38 0.55
C ASP A 168 -1.05 13.92 0.14
N GLY A 169 0.06 13.21 0.36
CA GLY A 169 0.21 11.81 0.01
C GLY A 169 -0.87 10.92 0.63
N HIS A 170 -1.14 11.10 1.92
CA HIS A 170 -2.09 10.25 2.64
C HIS A 170 -3.51 10.49 2.14
N ARG A 171 -3.91 11.76 2.00
CA ARG A 171 -5.22 12.14 1.42
C ARG A 171 -5.39 11.57 0.01
N LYS A 172 -4.37 11.67 -0.85
CA LYS A 172 -4.41 11.12 -2.21
C LYS A 172 -4.56 9.61 -2.24
N ASN A 173 -3.93 8.90 -1.31
CA ASN A 173 -4.05 7.45 -1.20
C ASN A 173 -5.45 7.06 -0.71
N ILE A 174 -5.95 7.69 0.37
CA ILE A 174 -7.32 7.46 0.89
C ILE A 174 -8.38 7.66 -0.20
N LEU A 175 -8.22 8.70 -1.02
CA LEU A 175 -9.17 9.07 -2.07
C LEU A 175 -8.87 8.46 -3.43
N LYS A 176 -7.94 7.51 -3.54
CA LYS A 176 -7.60 6.93 -4.83
C LYS A 176 -8.82 6.19 -5.39
N PRO A 177 -9.30 6.53 -6.61
CA PRO A 177 -10.62 6.04 -7.07
C PRO A 177 -10.70 4.52 -7.30
N TRP A 178 -9.57 3.89 -7.56
CA TRP A 178 -9.52 2.49 -7.96
C TRP A 178 -9.10 1.52 -6.84
N HIS A 179 -8.88 2.02 -5.62
CA HIS A 179 -8.84 1.13 -4.46
C HIS A 179 -10.20 0.43 -4.29
N THR A 180 -10.16 -0.86 -3.99
CA THR A 180 -11.37 -1.67 -3.75
C THR A 180 -11.46 -2.17 -2.32
N HIS A 181 -10.31 -2.36 -1.66
CA HIS A 181 -10.25 -2.82 -0.28
C HIS A 181 -9.25 -2.03 0.55
N VAL A 182 -9.33 -2.17 1.87
CA VAL A 182 -8.31 -1.70 2.82
C VAL A 182 -8.24 -2.65 4.00
N GLY A 183 -7.03 -2.88 4.50
CA GLY A 183 -6.80 -3.43 5.82
C GLY A 183 -6.09 -2.41 6.69
N VAL A 184 -6.44 -2.34 7.97
CA VAL A 184 -5.81 -1.40 8.91
C VAL A 184 -5.20 -2.19 10.05
N GLY A 185 -3.91 -1.98 10.31
CA GLY A 185 -3.26 -2.43 11.52
C GLY A 185 -3.16 -1.31 12.54
N LEU A 186 -3.47 -1.59 13.81
CA LEU A 186 -3.33 -0.63 14.91
C LEU A 186 -2.60 -1.26 16.10
N THR A 187 -1.83 -0.44 16.81
CA THR A 187 -1.17 -0.81 18.07
C THR A 187 -0.94 0.41 18.98
N GLN A 188 -0.53 0.16 20.22
CA GLN A 188 -0.09 1.18 21.18
C GLN A 188 1.10 0.66 22.01
N ALA A 189 1.94 1.58 22.48
CA ALA A 189 2.92 1.28 23.52
C ALA A 189 2.26 1.36 24.91
N LYS A 190 2.70 0.54 25.88
CA LYS A 190 2.05 0.39 27.21
C LYS A 190 1.73 1.71 27.94
N ASP A 191 2.59 2.71 27.80
CA ASP A 191 2.50 3.97 28.55
C ASP A 191 2.14 5.17 27.66
N LEU A 192 1.71 4.94 26.43
CA LEU A 192 1.33 6.01 25.49
C LEU A 192 -0.07 5.77 24.94
N SER A 193 -0.91 6.80 25.03
CA SER A 193 -2.23 6.82 24.37
C SER A 193 -2.16 7.14 22.87
N ILE A 194 -0.95 7.27 22.31
CA ILE A 194 -0.76 7.51 20.87
C ILE A 194 -0.96 6.19 20.14
N VAL A 195 -1.87 6.20 19.18
CA VAL A 195 -2.14 5.08 18.28
C VAL A 195 -1.13 5.11 17.14
N CYS A 196 -0.43 3.99 16.95
CA CYS A 196 0.34 3.76 15.74
C CYS A 196 -0.47 2.87 14.80
N MET A 197 -0.47 3.21 13.51
CA MET A 197 -1.26 2.50 12.51
C MET A 197 -0.61 2.49 11.13
N ALA A 198 -1.01 1.49 10.35
CA ALA A 198 -0.79 1.42 8.92
C ALA A 198 -2.12 1.09 8.23
N GLN A 199 -2.54 1.90 7.25
CA GLN A 199 -3.65 1.63 6.35
C GLN A 199 -3.07 1.06 5.05
N GLU A 200 -3.39 -0.18 4.73
CA GLU A 200 -2.93 -0.90 3.56
C GLU A 200 -4.08 -1.00 2.56
N PHE A 201 -4.08 -0.10 1.56
CA PHE A 201 -5.09 -0.01 0.52
C PHE A 201 -4.80 -1.00 -0.61
N VAL A 202 -5.81 -1.73 -1.06
CA VAL A 202 -5.64 -2.85 -1.98
C VAL A 202 -6.48 -2.69 -3.25
N ASP A 203 -5.83 -2.95 -4.39
CA ASP A 203 -6.42 -2.94 -5.73
C ASP A 203 -6.77 -4.37 -6.17
N ARG A 204 -7.84 -4.93 -5.61
CA ARG A 204 -8.33 -6.27 -5.99
C ARG A 204 -9.15 -6.22 -7.27
N TYR A 205 -8.54 -6.65 -8.36
CA TYR A 205 -9.14 -6.73 -9.70
C TYR A 205 -9.07 -8.13 -10.31
N GLY A 206 -8.78 -9.16 -9.52
CA GLY A 206 -8.64 -10.50 -10.04
C GLY A 206 -8.24 -11.53 -8.99
N THR A 207 -7.94 -12.71 -9.48
CA THR A 207 -7.34 -13.80 -8.70
C THR A 207 -6.01 -14.17 -9.32
N TYR A 208 -4.95 -14.22 -8.53
CA TYR A 208 -3.60 -14.49 -9.02
C TYR A 208 -3.06 -15.76 -8.37
N ASP A 209 -2.29 -16.54 -9.13
CA ASP A 209 -1.68 -17.76 -8.58
C ASP A 209 -0.48 -17.42 -7.71
N ALA A 210 -0.18 -18.26 -6.72
CA ALA A 210 1.02 -18.07 -5.90
C ALA A 210 2.30 -18.19 -6.77
N ILE A 211 3.28 -17.34 -6.47
CA ILE A 211 4.66 -17.47 -6.97
C ILE A 211 5.59 -17.89 -5.82
N PRO A 212 6.76 -18.49 -6.08
CA PRO A 212 7.69 -18.90 -5.03
C PRO A 212 8.11 -17.71 -4.17
N LYS A 213 8.18 -17.87 -2.84
CA LYS A 213 8.73 -16.83 -1.95
C LYS A 213 10.25 -16.64 -2.12
N GLN A 214 10.92 -17.70 -2.57
CA GLN A 214 12.36 -17.73 -2.82
C GLN A 214 12.65 -18.47 -4.12
N ALA A 215 13.67 -18.03 -4.84
CA ALA A 215 14.11 -18.66 -6.08
C ALA A 215 15.61 -18.48 -6.31
N LYS A 216 16.19 -19.30 -7.19
CA LYS A 216 17.57 -19.12 -7.66
C LYS A 216 17.62 -18.08 -8.79
N ILE A 217 18.74 -17.38 -8.92
CA ILE A 217 19.00 -16.52 -10.09
C ILE A 217 18.78 -17.31 -11.38
N GLY A 218 17.98 -16.75 -12.30
CA GLY A 218 17.65 -17.38 -13.58
C GLY A 218 16.61 -18.50 -13.51
N GLN A 219 16.13 -18.87 -12.33
CA GLN A 219 15.04 -19.83 -12.19
C GLN A 219 13.79 -19.30 -12.91
N LYS A 220 13.19 -20.14 -13.74
CA LYS A 220 11.91 -19.80 -14.39
C LYS A 220 10.78 -19.83 -13.37
N VAL A 221 9.91 -18.82 -13.45
CA VAL A 221 8.68 -18.74 -12.68
C VAL A 221 7.49 -18.64 -13.63
N LYS A 222 6.48 -19.46 -13.38
CA LYS A 222 5.17 -19.32 -14.01
C LYS A 222 4.39 -18.25 -13.25
N VAL A 223 3.87 -17.28 -13.97
CA VAL A 223 2.99 -16.23 -13.46
C VAL A 223 1.66 -16.36 -14.19
N SER A 224 0.61 -16.65 -13.43
CA SER A 224 -0.74 -16.83 -13.97
C SER A 224 -1.80 -16.28 -13.04
N GLY A 225 -3.01 -16.16 -13.56
CA GLY A 225 -4.18 -15.68 -12.84
C GLY A 225 -5.30 -15.29 -13.80
N LYS A 226 -6.26 -14.54 -13.26
CA LYS A 226 -7.41 -14.00 -13.98
C LYS A 226 -7.66 -12.57 -13.53
N VAL A 227 -7.60 -11.63 -14.46
CA VAL A 227 -8.09 -10.26 -14.26
C VAL A 227 -9.59 -10.25 -14.54
N GLU A 228 -10.37 -9.70 -13.63
CA GLU A 228 -11.83 -9.70 -13.70
C GLU A 228 -12.39 -8.40 -14.28
N SER A 229 -13.47 -8.54 -15.04
CA SER A 229 -14.22 -7.42 -15.58
C SER A 229 -14.69 -6.50 -14.43
N PRO A 230 -14.60 -5.17 -14.58
CA PRO A 230 -14.38 -4.47 -15.85
C PRO A 230 -12.91 -4.15 -16.16
N ALA A 231 -11.96 -4.59 -15.33
CA ALA A 231 -10.55 -4.47 -15.64
C ALA A 231 -10.14 -5.44 -16.76
N LYS A 232 -9.09 -5.08 -17.50
CA LYS A 232 -8.54 -5.90 -18.59
C LYS A 232 -7.03 -5.98 -18.47
N ILE A 233 -6.48 -7.19 -18.55
CA ILE A 233 -5.04 -7.36 -18.50
C ILE A 233 -4.34 -6.65 -19.67
N VAL A 234 -3.25 -5.96 -19.34
CA VAL A 234 -2.37 -5.27 -20.30
C VAL A 234 -1.05 -6.00 -20.42
N GLY A 235 -0.49 -6.48 -19.32
CA GLY A 235 0.81 -7.14 -19.34
C GLY A 235 1.32 -7.54 -17.97
N VAL A 236 2.49 -8.17 -17.96
CA VAL A 236 3.18 -8.62 -16.75
C VAL A 236 4.56 -7.97 -16.72
N GLY A 237 4.90 -7.30 -15.62
CA GLY A 237 6.18 -6.64 -15.43
C GLY A 237 7.09 -7.39 -14.46
N ILE A 238 8.40 -7.27 -14.65
CA ILE A 238 9.41 -7.70 -13.69
C ILE A 238 10.35 -6.53 -13.36
N ALA A 239 10.50 -6.25 -12.07
CA ALA A 239 11.47 -5.31 -11.51
C ALA A 239 12.37 -6.01 -10.50
N ARG A 240 13.43 -5.33 -10.05
CA ARG A 240 14.37 -5.82 -9.04
C ARG A 240 14.87 -4.69 -8.16
N THR A 241 14.80 -4.88 -6.86
CA THR A 241 15.44 -4.04 -5.84
C THR A 241 16.52 -4.84 -5.10
N GLU A 242 17.30 -4.16 -4.26
CA GLU A 242 18.20 -4.85 -3.33
C GLU A 242 17.38 -5.69 -2.34
N LEU A 243 17.97 -6.78 -1.84
CA LEU A 243 17.34 -7.52 -0.74
C LEU A 243 17.20 -6.59 0.48
N PRO A 244 16.09 -6.68 1.23
CA PRO A 244 15.89 -5.87 2.43
C PRO A 244 16.98 -6.22 3.45
N THR A 245 17.54 -5.18 4.08
CA THR A 245 18.54 -5.28 5.12
C THR A 245 18.08 -4.51 6.35
N ALA A 246 18.55 -4.94 7.53
CA ALA A 246 18.21 -4.28 8.78
C ALA A 246 18.52 -2.77 8.74
N ARG A 247 17.63 -1.96 9.30
CA ARG A 247 17.67 -0.49 9.30
C ARG A 247 17.63 0.04 10.72
N GLN A 248 18.35 1.12 10.97
CA GLN A 248 18.27 1.81 12.26
C GLN A 248 17.04 2.73 12.29
N PRO A 249 16.29 2.82 13.40
CA PRO A 249 15.12 3.71 13.50
C PRO A 249 15.44 5.17 13.19
N SER A 250 16.63 5.66 13.55
CA SER A 250 17.09 7.01 13.23
C SER A 250 17.29 7.26 11.72
N GLU A 251 17.62 6.22 10.95
CA GLU A 251 17.67 6.30 9.48
C GLU A 251 16.27 6.29 8.89
N LEU A 252 15.37 5.47 9.44
CA LEU A 252 13.98 5.36 8.99
C LEU A 252 13.22 6.68 9.15
N LEU A 253 13.49 7.43 10.22
CA LEU A 253 12.95 8.79 10.42
C LEU A 253 13.34 9.81 9.34
N ARG A 254 14.31 9.49 8.49
CA ARG A 254 14.75 10.33 7.37
C ARG A 254 14.24 9.82 6.02
N THR A 255 13.55 8.68 6.02
CA THR A 255 12.87 8.16 4.83
C THR A 255 11.56 8.91 4.63
N GLY A 256 11.13 9.03 3.38
CA GLY A 256 9.83 9.62 3.02
C GLY A 256 9.04 8.61 2.21
N SER A 257 8.58 9.02 1.04
CA SER A 257 7.97 8.12 0.05
C SER A 257 8.88 6.93 -0.26
N TYR A 258 8.28 5.78 -0.54
CA TYR A 258 8.97 4.63 -1.10
C TYR A 258 8.57 4.48 -2.58
N PRO A 259 9.53 4.43 -3.52
CA PRO A 259 9.20 4.23 -4.92
C PRO A 259 9.02 2.74 -5.21
N ILE A 260 7.95 2.39 -5.93
CA ILE A 260 7.86 1.10 -6.60
C ILE A 260 8.67 1.22 -7.90
N PRO A 261 9.75 0.44 -8.09
CA PRO A 261 10.59 0.55 -9.28
C PRO A 261 9.80 0.21 -10.53
N ALA A 262 10.06 0.96 -11.61
CA ALA A 262 9.54 0.61 -12.92
C ALA A 262 10.10 -0.76 -13.36
N PRO A 263 9.29 -1.63 -13.97
CA PRO A 263 9.78 -2.89 -14.52
C PRO A 263 10.90 -2.67 -15.53
N PHE A 264 12.03 -3.36 -15.36
CA PHE A 264 13.09 -3.36 -16.37
C PHE A 264 12.67 -4.16 -17.62
N GLN A 265 11.66 -5.02 -17.49
CA GLN A 265 11.02 -5.73 -18.58
C GLN A 265 9.51 -5.81 -18.32
N THR A 266 8.73 -5.47 -19.34
CA THR A 266 7.29 -5.73 -19.39
C THR A 266 7.00 -6.68 -20.53
N TYR A 267 6.14 -7.65 -20.29
CA TYR A 267 5.70 -8.65 -21.24
C TYR A 267 4.24 -8.37 -21.60
N PHE A 268 3.94 -8.31 -22.89
CA PHE A 268 2.62 -7.98 -23.41
C PHE A 268 1.96 -9.19 -24.08
N PRO A 269 0.63 -9.19 -24.29
CA PRO A 269 -0.05 -10.18 -25.11
C PRO A 269 0.43 -10.18 -26.57
N LYS A 270 0.06 -11.21 -27.33
CA LYS A 270 0.31 -11.27 -28.78
C LYS A 270 -0.24 -10.02 -29.48
N GLY A 271 0.56 -9.47 -30.40
CA GLY A 271 0.26 -8.22 -31.12
C GLY A 271 1.21 -7.06 -30.79
N PHE A 272 1.95 -7.17 -29.68
CA PHE A 272 3.01 -6.24 -29.29
C PHE A 272 4.40 -6.85 -29.47
N VAL A 273 5.42 -6.01 -29.60
CA VAL A 273 6.82 -6.45 -29.59
C VAL A 273 7.22 -6.80 -28.15
N THR A 274 7.36 -8.08 -27.86
CA THR A 274 7.72 -8.62 -26.54
C THR A 274 8.56 -9.89 -26.72
N PRO A 275 9.58 -10.14 -25.88
CA PRO A 275 10.42 -11.33 -26.01
C PRO A 275 9.64 -12.63 -25.72
N ILE A 276 8.71 -12.58 -24.77
CA ILE A 276 7.84 -13.70 -24.41
C ILE A 276 6.40 -13.12 -24.36
N PRO A 277 5.50 -13.54 -25.25
CA PRO A 277 4.13 -13.05 -25.22
C PRO A 277 3.38 -13.64 -24.03
N VAL A 278 2.58 -12.81 -23.34
CA VAL A 278 1.62 -13.28 -22.34
C VAL A 278 0.49 -13.99 -23.07
N GLU A 279 0.21 -15.23 -22.68
CA GLU A 279 -0.96 -15.95 -23.18
C GLU A 279 -2.19 -15.41 -22.47
N VAL A 280 -3.19 -14.95 -23.23
CA VAL A 280 -4.43 -14.37 -22.68
C VAL A 280 -5.64 -15.06 -23.32
N LYS A 281 -6.57 -15.51 -22.48
CA LYS A 281 -7.86 -16.08 -22.91
C LYS A 281 -8.99 -15.47 -22.07
N GLY A 282 -9.68 -14.50 -22.64
CA GLY A 282 -10.61 -13.69 -21.85
C GLY A 282 -9.86 -12.87 -20.80
N GLY A 283 -10.20 -13.04 -19.53
CA GLY A 283 -9.47 -12.43 -18.40
C GLY A 283 -8.31 -13.28 -17.86
N GLU A 284 -8.23 -14.55 -18.25
CA GLU A 284 -7.16 -15.46 -17.81
C GLU A 284 -5.86 -15.15 -18.52
N PHE A 285 -4.75 -15.24 -17.78
CA PHE A 285 -3.43 -15.04 -18.32
C PHE A 285 -2.40 -16.03 -17.77
N THR A 286 -1.39 -16.33 -18.57
CA THR A 286 -0.22 -17.08 -18.14
C THR A 286 1.04 -16.65 -18.90
N ILE A 287 2.17 -16.64 -18.21
CA ILE A 287 3.49 -16.43 -18.78
C ILE A 287 4.53 -17.16 -17.93
N GLU A 288 5.62 -17.60 -18.54
CA GLU A 288 6.79 -18.11 -17.83
C GLU A 288 8.04 -17.35 -18.27
N PHE A 289 8.81 -16.82 -17.31
CA PHE A 289 10.06 -16.12 -17.58
C PHE A 289 11.10 -16.38 -16.48
N PRO A 290 12.40 -16.25 -16.77
CA PRO A 290 13.45 -16.37 -15.75
C PRO A 290 13.44 -15.16 -14.81
N LEU A 291 13.62 -15.40 -13.51
CA LEU A 291 13.89 -14.35 -12.52
C LEU A 291 15.33 -13.86 -12.66
N SER A 292 15.53 -12.89 -13.55
CA SER A 292 16.83 -12.30 -13.83
C SER A 292 16.71 -10.90 -14.42
N ASP A 293 17.54 -9.97 -13.94
CA ASP A 293 17.70 -8.63 -14.51
C ASP A 293 18.72 -8.60 -15.67
N ASN A 294 19.37 -9.72 -15.98
CA ASN A 294 20.23 -9.89 -17.13
C ASN A 294 19.48 -10.59 -18.28
N LYS A 295 18.95 -9.80 -19.22
CA LYS A 295 18.14 -10.30 -20.34
C LYS A 295 18.94 -11.20 -21.31
N ALA A 296 20.24 -10.95 -21.47
CA ALA A 296 21.09 -11.66 -22.42
C ALA A 296 21.62 -12.99 -21.84
N SER A 297 21.86 -13.04 -20.52
CA SER A 297 22.30 -14.24 -19.83
C SER A 297 21.55 -14.38 -18.50
N PRO A 298 20.35 -14.97 -18.51
CA PRO A 298 19.51 -15.03 -17.32
C PRO A 298 20.17 -15.71 -16.11
N GLY A 299 21.07 -16.68 -16.33
CA GLY A 299 21.83 -17.34 -15.26
C GLY A 299 22.92 -16.47 -14.61
N ALA A 300 23.24 -15.32 -15.21
CA ALA A 300 24.21 -14.34 -14.69
C ALA A 300 23.53 -13.03 -14.25
N GLY A 301 22.27 -13.12 -13.79
CA GLY A 301 21.56 -12.01 -13.15
C GLY A 301 22.09 -11.72 -11.75
N ARG A 302 21.49 -10.71 -11.09
CA ARG A 302 21.81 -10.36 -9.70
C ARG A 302 20.80 -10.94 -8.72
N ALA A 303 21.30 -11.32 -7.54
CA ALA A 303 20.44 -11.55 -6.37
C ALA A 303 19.67 -10.27 -6.04
N GLY A 304 18.49 -10.38 -5.42
CA GLY A 304 17.65 -9.22 -5.15
C GLY A 304 16.26 -9.59 -4.71
N LEU A 305 15.47 -8.58 -4.38
CA LEU A 305 14.02 -8.73 -4.28
C LEU A 305 13.42 -8.45 -5.65
N TYR A 306 12.90 -9.48 -6.29
CA TYR A 306 12.24 -9.36 -7.58
C TYR A 306 10.76 -9.10 -7.38
N GLU A 307 10.23 -8.15 -8.13
CA GLU A 307 8.83 -7.75 -8.06
C GLU A 307 8.15 -8.12 -9.36
N VAL A 308 7.14 -8.99 -9.26
CA VAL A 308 6.33 -9.46 -10.39
C VAL A 308 5.01 -8.73 -10.35
N SER A 309 4.79 -7.85 -11.33
CA SER A 309 3.61 -7.00 -11.42
C SER A 309 2.64 -7.46 -12.51
N VAL A 310 1.34 -7.32 -12.28
CA VAL A 310 0.29 -7.45 -13.31
C VAL A 310 -0.32 -6.08 -13.54
N TRP A 311 -0.40 -5.68 -14.80
CA TRP A 311 -0.92 -4.39 -15.22
C TRP A 311 -2.26 -4.56 -15.93
N ALA A 312 -3.19 -3.66 -15.68
CA ALA A 312 -4.52 -3.68 -16.26
C ALA A 312 -5.01 -2.29 -16.67
N GLU A 313 -5.87 -2.25 -17.68
CA GLU A 313 -6.77 -1.14 -17.92
C GLU A 313 -7.91 -1.22 -16.89
N VAL A 314 -8.15 -0.13 -16.17
CA VAL A 314 -9.27 0.00 -15.22
C VAL A 314 -10.18 1.13 -15.71
N PRO A 315 -11.50 0.92 -15.85
CA PRO A 315 -12.40 1.95 -16.35
C PRO A 315 -12.32 3.24 -15.53
N GLY A 316 -12.28 4.38 -16.23
CA GLY A 316 -12.15 5.69 -15.59
C GLY A 316 -10.71 6.10 -15.29
N ASN A 317 -9.74 5.19 -15.43
CA ASN A 317 -8.33 5.53 -15.40
C ASN A 317 -7.78 5.73 -16.82
N LYS A 318 -6.94 6.76 -17.00
CA LYS A 318 -6.27 7.04 -18.28
C LYS A 318 -5.00 6.21 -18.46
N ASP A 319 -4.36 5.86 -17.35
CA ASP A 319 -3.11 5.11 -17.32
C ASP A 319 -3.38 3.64 -16.97
N PHE A 320 -2.45 2.77 -17.35
CA PHE A 320 -2.47 1.39 -16.88
C PHE A 320 -2.18 1.35 -15.38
N VAL A 321 -2.95 0.54 -14.68
CA VAL A 321 -2.87 0.38 -13.23
C VAL A 321 -2.20 -0.95 -12.93
N MET A 322 -1.28 -0.94 -11.99
CA MET A 322 -0.76 -2.17 -11.39
C MET A 322 -1.82 -2.75 -10.45
N VAL A 323 -2.30 -3.96 -10.74
CA VAL A 323 -3.40 -4.62 -10.01
C VAL A 323 -2.93 -5.84 -9.19
N SER A 324 -1.67 -6.21 -9.35
CA SER A 324 -0.98 -7.22 -8.55
C SER A 324 0.49 -6.84 -8.50
N LEU A 325 1.10 -6.97 -7.33
CA LEU A 325 2.55 -7.02 -7.21
C LEU A 325 2.93 -8.03 -6.13
N ARG A 326 3.71 -9.04 -6.54
CA ARG A 326 4.18 -10.12 -5.67
C ARG A 326 5.70 -10.13 -5.68
N THR A 327 6.30 -10.28 -4.50
CA THR A 327 7.75 -10.26 -4.34
C THR A 327 8.37 -11.65 -4.24
N VAL A 328 9.57 -11.84 -4.79
CA VAL A 328 10.37 -13.07 -4.70
C VAL A 328 11.79 -12.74 -4.26
N ARG A 329 12.29 -13.38 -3.20
CA ARG A 329 13.69 -13.26 -2.78
C ARG A 329 14.56 -14.16 -3.65
N VAL A 330 15.40 -13.57 -4.50
CA VAL A 330 16.26 -14.30 -5.44
C VAL A 330 17.70 -14.29 -4.94
N LYS A 331 18.31 -15.48 -4.86
CA LYS A 331 19.69 -15.70 -4.40
C LYS A 331 20.45 -16.64 -5.34
#